data_AF-A0A0F5ZM22-F1
#
_entry.id   AF-A0A0F5ZM22-F1
#
_cell.length_a   1.000
_cell.length_b   1.000
_cell.length_c   1.000
_cell.angle_alpha   90.00
_cell.angle_beta   90.00
_cell.angle_gamma   90.00
#
_symmetry.space_group_name_H-M   'P 1'
#
loop_
_entity.id
_entity.type
_entity.pdbx_description
1 polymer ?
#
loop_
_entity_poly.entity_id
_entity_poly.type
_entity_poly.pdbx_seq_one_letter_code
_entity_poly.pdbx_strand_id
1 'polypeptide(L)' 'MRERLVNEAVQRMELTKVIVAHRPETINSADRVLVMEQGRIVQEVRPQRGASTAPASDAEECAAASV' A
#
# COMPACT_ATOMS: atom_id res chain seq x y z
N MET A 1 -21.02 -11.28 -0.91
CA MET A 1 -21.30 -9.83 -1.03
C MET A 1 -20.76 -8.97 0.11
N ARG A 2 -20.48 -9.52 1.31
CA ARG A 2 -19.95 -8.74 2.46
C ARG A 2 -18.42 -8.70 2.56
N GLU A 3 -17.75 -9.76 2.12
CA GLU A 3 -16.28 -9.91 2.20
C GLU A 3 -15.53 -8.91 1.31
N ARG A 4 -16.07 -8.60 0.13
CA ARG A 4 -15.49 -7.61 -0.77
C ARG A 4 -15.42 -6.21 -0.14
N LEU A 5 -16.47 -5.81 0.58
CA LEU A 5 -16.52 -4.53 1.28
C LEU A 5 -15.51 -4.45 2.43
N VAL A 6 -15.32 -5.57 3.15
CA VAL A 6 -14.31 -5.65 4.22
C VAL A 6 -12.90 -5.57 3.62
N ASN A 7 -12.64 -6.28 2.52
CA ASN A 7 -11.35 -6.24 1.85
C ASN A 7 -11.03 -4.83 1.30
N GLU A 8 -12.01 -4.13 0.73
CA GLU A 8 -11.85 -2.73 0.30
C GLU A 8 -11.62 -1.77 1.47
N ALA A 9 -12.34 -1.95 2.60
CA ALA A 9 -12.15 -1.11 3.78
C ALA A 9 -10.77 -1.33 4.41
N VAL A 10 -10.33 -2.58 4.53
CA VAL A 10 -8.98 -2.93 5.04
C VAL A 10 -7.89 -2.46 4.08
N GLN A 11 -8.13 -2.44 2.76
CA GLN A 11 -7.19 -1.89 1.78
C GLN A 11 -7.04 -0.36 1.91
N ARG A 12 -8.12 0.36 2.24
CA ARG A 12 -8.11 1.82 2.39
C ARG A 12 -7.60 2.30 3.75
N MET A 13 -7.50 1.41 4.74
CA MET A 13 -6.89 1.75 6.02
C MET A 13 -5.37 1.97 5.85
N GLU A 14 -4.91 3.17 6.23
CA GLU A 14 -3.49 3.55 6.27
C GLU A 14 -2.76 2.82 7.41
N LEU A 15 -2.56 1.52 7.23
CA LEU A 15 -1.85 0.66 8.17
C LEU A 15 -0.57 0.15 7.51
N THR A 16 0.53 0.17 8.25
CA THR A 16 1.77 -0.47 7.83
C THR A 16 1.61 -1.98 7.88
N LYS A 17 1.56 -2.62 6.70
CA LYS A 17 1.41 -4.07 6.56
C LYS A 17 2.75 -4.68 6.13
N VAL A 18 3.16 -5.72 6.85
CA VAL A 18 4.32 -6.54 6.48
C VAL A 18 3.79 -7.91 6.08
N ILE A 19 4.03 -8.30 4.82
CA ILE A 19 3.48 -9.54 4.25
C ILE A 19 4.65 -10.37 3.71
N VAL A 20 4.72 -11.64 4.11
CA VAL A 20 5.64 -12.62 3.53
C VAL A 20 4.88 -13.41 2.49
N ALA A 21 5.30 -13.33 1.23
CA ALA A 21 4.62 -13.98 0.12
C ALA A 21 5.61 -14.59 -0.87
N HIS A 22 5.20 -15.71 -1.46
CA HIS A 22 5.88 -16.36 -2.59
C HIS A 22 5.08 -16.27 -3.89
N ARG A 23 3.87 -15.69 -3.83
CA ARG A 23 2.96 -15.57 -4.97
C ARG A 23 3.14 -14.21 -5.66
N PRO A 24 3.39 -14.16 -6.98
CA PRO A 24 3.59 -12.91 -7.70
C PRO A 24 2.43 -11.91 -7.54
N GLU A 25 1.20 -12.40 -7.51
CA GLU A 25 0.02 -11.54 -7.34
C GLU A 25 0.01 -10.79 -6.01
N THR A 26 0.50 -11.41 -4.93
CA THR A 26 0.59 -10.78 -3.60
C THR A 26 1.79 -9.84 -3.53
N ILE A 27 2.93 -10.24 -4.10
CA ILE A 27 4.14 -9.41 -4.17
C ILE A 27 3.87 -8.10 -4.91
N ASN A 28 3.15 -8.16 -6.04
CA ASN A 28 2.84 -6.99 -6.86
C ASN A 28 1.87 -6.00 -6.19
N SER A 29 1.15 -6.42 -5.15
CA SER A 29 0.25 -5.55 -4.38
C SER A 29 0.96 -4.77 -3.26
N ALA A 30 2.22 -5.10 -2.96
CA ALA A 30 2.98 -4.42 -1.92
C ALA A 30 3.60 -3.11 -2.44
N ASP A 31 3.71 -2.13 -1.56
CA ASP A 31 4.36 -0.85 -1.89
C ASP A 31 5.89 -0.99 -2.02
N ARG A 32 6.45 -1.95 -1.28
CA ARG A 32 7.89 -2.27 -1.24
C ARG A 32 8.05 -3.78 -1.16
N VAL A 33 8.96 -4.32 -1.95
CA VAL A 33 9.29 -5.74 -1.97
C VAL A 33 10.73 -5.92 -1.55
N LEU A 34 10.96 -6.74 -0.52
CA LEU A 34 12.28 -7.12 -0.04
C LEU A 34 12.49 -8.60 -0.36
N VAL A 35 13.45 -8.91 -1.22
CA VAL A 35 13.81 -10.29 -1.55
C VAL A 35 14.79 -10.78 -0.50
N MET A 36 14.44 -11.89 0.15
CA MET A 36 15.27 -12.51 1.17
C MET A 36 15.83 -13.84 0.69
N GLU A 37 17.14 -14.03 0.87
CA GLU A 37 17.84 -15.29 0.65
C GLU A 37 18.80 -15.55 1.81
N GLN A 38 18.85 -16.78 2.32
CA GLN A 38 19.77 -17.20 3.40
C GLN A 38 19.76 -16.27 4.62
N GLY A 39 18.58 -15.75 4.98
CA GLY A 39 18.40 -14.86 6.13
C GLY A 39 18.91 -13.43 5.93
N ARG A 40 19.22 -13.03 4.69
CA ARG A 40 19.65 -11.67 4.33
C ARG A 40 18.76 -11.09 3.25
N ILE A 41 18.61 -9.77 3.25
CA ILE A 41 17.94 -9.05 2.16
C ILE A 41 18.94 -8.90 1.03
N VAL A 42 18.64 -9.51 -0.12
CA VAL A 42 19.49 -9.46 -1.31
C VAL A 42 19.04 -8.40 -2.29
N GLN A 43 17.77 -7.97 -2.23
CA GLN A 43 17.23 -6.98 -3.15
C GLN A 43 16.07 -6.19 -2.51
N GLU A 44 16.01 -4.90 -2.82
CA GLU A 44 14.84 -4.06 -2.60
C GLU A 44 14.28 -3.60 -3.95
N VAL A 45 13.01 -3.90 -4.20
CA VAL A 45 12.29 -3.48 -5.40
C VAL A 45 11.10 -2.63 -4.96
N ARG A 46 10.96 -1.46 -5.57
CA ARG A 46 9.72 -0.69 -5.51
C ARG A 46 8.95 -0.98 -6.79
N PRO A 47 7.93 -1.85 -6.75
CA PRO A 47 7.08 -2.03 -7.93
C PRO A 47 6.53 -0.66 -8.29
N GLN A 48 6.77 -0.22 -9.53
CA GLN A 48 6.22 1.03 -10.01
C GLN A 48 4.70 0.85 -10.00
N ARG A 49 4.04 1.40 -8.98
CA ARG A 49 2.58 1.46 -8.92
C ARG A 49 2.17 2.18 -10.20
N GLY A 50 1.70 1.42 -11.20
CA GLY A 50 1.24 1.98 -12.46
C GLY A 50 0.33 3.16 -12.11
N ALA A 51 0.67 4.34 -12.61
CA ALA A 51 0.02 5.58 -12.25
C ALA A 51 -1.48 5.49 -12.54
N SER A 52 -2.25 5.09 -11.55
CA SER A 52 -3.70 5.00 -11.59
C SER A 52 -4.21 4.92 -10.16
N THR A 53 -4.65 6.09 -9.70
CA THR A 53 -5.55 6.35 -8.57
C THR A 53 -5.00 6.08 -7.17
N ALA A 54 -4.32 7.09 -6.61
CA ALA A 54 -4.65 7.52 -5.26
C ALA A 54 -5.93 8.37 -5.35
N PRO A 55 -7.02 8.10 -4.61
CA PRO A 55 -7.82 9.19 -4.11
C PRO A 55 -6.98 9.83 -3.01
N ALA A 56 -6.45 11.01 -3.33
CA ALA A 56 -5.92 11.92 -2.33
C ALA A 56 -7.00 12.16 -1.27
N SER A 57 -6.65 11.86 -0.02
CA SER A 57 -6.98 12.68 1.15
C SER A 57 -8.17 13.65 1.00
N ASP A 58 -9.36 13.18 1.35
CA ASP A 58 -10.36 14.05 1.99
C ASP A 58 -9.83 14.39 3.39
N ALA A 59 -9.04 15.47 3.52
CA ALA A 59 -8.87 16.29 4.74
C ALA A 59 -7.68 17.26 4.61
N GLU A 60 -7.91 18.44 4.04
CA GLU A 60 -7.40 19.71 4.59
C GLU A 60 -8.22 20.86 3.97
N GLU A 61 -9.43 21.03 4.51
CA GLU A 61 -10.26 22.20 4.29
C GLU A 61 -9.88 23.28 5.32
N CYS A 62 -9.64 24.49 4.81
CA CYS A 62 -9.57 25.79 5.50
C CYS A 62 -8.46 25.99 6.55
N ALA A 63 -7.25 26.28 6.04
CA ALA A 63 -6.30 27.11 6.76
C ALA A 63 -6.94 28.46 7.15
N ALA A 64 -6.65 28.85 8.38
CA ALA A 64 -7.17 29.98 9.11
C ALA A 64 -6.98 31.34 8.41
N ALA A 65 -7.97 32.20 8.68
CA ALA A 65 -7.91 33.65 8.86
C ALA A 65 -6.61 34.37 8.43
N SER A 66 -6.74 35.24 7.41
CA SER A 66 -5.90 36.43 7.23
C SER A 66 -6.64 37.46 6.38
N VAL A 67 -7.49 38.27 7.02
CA VAL A 67 -7.60 39.74 6.81
C VAL A 67 -8.06 40.35 8.13
#